data_AF-Q5JGF9-F1
#
_entry.id   AF-Q5JGF9-F1
#
_cell.length_a   1.000
_cell.length_b   1.000
_cell.length_c   1.000
_cell.angle_alpha   90.00
_cell.angle_beta   90.00
_cell.angle_gamma   90.00
#
_symmetry.space_group_name_H-M   'P 1'
#
loop_
_entity.id
_entity.type
_entity.pdbx_description
1 polymer ?
#
loop_
_entity_poly.entity_id
_entity_poly.type
_entity_poly.pdbx_seq_one_letter_code
_entity_poly.pdbx_strand_id
1 'polypeptide(L)'
;MITMRTKDWKSISGTILVLIAVALVVISAGCSKGPNTENTPTSTSVENTSMSSTQDSTLMLKLNGTFSGQLSVPASLAEEVREYFEKSNTTLYSFEVEVVNDNGKPQASITLYLLKIVPPFEPKDFEVLINGKPVSRETYVPVYEDVPVVIEYSGKQYPRQLTAKVKEKSRARFTAKKSELDKHPGETIKLGTVEGFALLAHVNDAGNYTFIVKGRNGEELATGGLVVG
;
A
#
# COMPACT_ATOMS: atom_id res chain seq x y z
N MET A 1 18.76 -43.87 35.80
CA MET A 1 20.09 -44.38 35.41
C MET A 1 20.39 -43.83 34.02
N ILE A 2 21.30 -42.84 33.93
CA ILE A 2 22.27 -42.55 32.83
C ILE A 2 21.64 -42.33 31.42
N THR A 3 21.72 -41.19 30.71
CA THR A 3 22.60 -40.01 30.74
C THR A 3 21.94 -38.85 29.99
N MET A 4 22.11 -37.62 30.48
CA MET A 4 22.05 -36.41 29.66
C MET A 4 23.21 -36.38 28.67
N ARG A 5 22.97 -35.92 27.44
CA ARG A 5 23.99 -35.29 26.60
C ARG A 5 23.51 -33.92 26.16
N THR A 6 24.08 -32.92 26.80
CA THR A 6 24.18 -31.54 26.32
C THR A 6 24.96 -31.52 25.01
N LYS A 7 24.52 -30.68 24.07
CA LYS A 7 25.37 -30.22 22.97
C LYS A 7 25.28 -28.70 22.92
N ASP A 8 26.27 -28.09 23.54
CA ASP A 8 26.64 -26.71 23.29
C ASP A 8 27.09 -26.55 21.84
N TRP A 9 26.62 -25.52 21.15
CA TRP A 9 27.37 -24.91 20.07
C TRP A 9 27.12 -23.41 19.98
N LYS A 10 28.06 -22.68 20.58
CA LYS A 10 28.63 -21.38 20.18
C LYS A 10 27.68 -20.28 19.72
N SER A 11 27.47 -19.36 20.65
CA SER A 11 27.49 -17.91 20.47
C SER A 11 28.39 -17.46 19.31
N ILE A 12 27.82 -16.72 18.36
CA ILE A 12 28.54 -15.81 17.47
C ILE A 12 28.08 -14.41 17.84
N SER A 13 28.84 -13.81 18.74
CA SER A 13 29.06 -12.36 18.79
C SER A 13 29.56 -11.90 17.42
N GLY A 14 28.95 -10.86 16.86
CA GLY A 14 29.31 -10.37 15.53
C GLY A 14 28.44 -9.21 15.07
N THR A 15 28.61 -8.06 15.72
CA THR A 15 28.19 -6.74 15.27
C THR A 15 28.52 -6.53 13.78
N ILE A 16 27.53 -6.33 12.92
CA ILE A 16 27.73 -5.81 11.56
C ILE A 16 26.80 -4.62 11.36
N LEU A 17 27.34 -3.45 11.69
CA LEU A 17 26.87 -2.13 11.32
C LEU A 17 27.47 -1.82 9.93
N VAL A 18 26.63 -1.59 8.92
CA VAL A 18 27.09 -1.03 7.64
C VAL A 18 26.33 0.28 7.40
N LEU A 19 26.97 1.36 7.84
CA LEU A 19 26.70 2.73 7.41
C LEU A 19 27.60 3.02 6.21
N ILE A 20 27.02 3.39 5.07
CA ILE A 20 27.76 4.05 3.99
C ILE A 20 27.06 5.39 3.72
N ALA A 21 27.68 6.43 4.28
CA ALA A 21 27.45 7.81 3.89
C ALA A 21 28.34 8.13 2.68
N VAL A 22 27.77 8.69 1.62
CA VAL A 22 28.53 9.34 0.56
C VAL A 22 28.14 10.80 0.55
N ALA A 23 29.00 11.61 1.14
CA ALA A 23 29.05 13.05 0.93
C ALA A 23 30.09 13.33 -0.17
N LEU A 24 29.69 14.06 -1.21
CA LEU A 24 30.63 14.82 -2.02
C LEU A 24 30.08 16.23 -2.21
N VAL A 25 30.64 17.12 -1.40
CA VAL A 25 30.75 18.57 -1.61
C VAL A 25 31.74 18.80 -2.75
N VAL A 26 31.55 19.89 -3.53
CA VAL A 26 32.55 20.82 -4.09
C VAL A 26 31.90 21.58 -5.27
N ILE A 27 32.00 22.89 -5.51
CA ILE A 27 32.43 24.12 -4.80
C ILE A 27 32.05 25.30 -5.74
N SER A 28 31.72 26.44 -5.14
CA SER A 28 31.81 27.85 -5.59
C SER A 28 31.80 28.28 -7.07
N ALA A 29 30.98 29.30 -7.35
CA ALA A 29 31.32 30.69 -7.73
C ALA A 29 29.99 31.39 -8.10
N GLY A 30 29.61 32.60 -7.71
CA GLY A 30 30.35 33.78 -7.30
C GLY A 30 30.02 34.94 -8.26
N CYS A 31 29.22 35.93 -7.78
CA CYS A 31 29.03 37.30 -8.30
C CYS A 31 28.29 37.46 -9.66
N SER A 32 27.53 38.52 -9.99
CA SER A 32 27.41 39.91 -9.50
C SER A 32 26.09 40.57 -9.98
N LYS A 33 25.67 41.66 -9.32
CA LYS A 33 24.56 42.55 -9.70
C LYS A 33 24.94 43.60 -10.78
N GLY A 34 24.02 43.83 -11.74
CA GLY A 34 23.69 45.08 -12.47
C GLY A 34 24.50 45.43 -13.75
N PRO A 35 24.05 46.35 -14.65
CA PRO A 35 22.76 47.05 -14.83
C PRO A 35 22.15 46.97 -16.27
N ASN A 36 21.00 47.64 -16.49
CA ASN A 36 20.18 47.77 -17.71
C ASN A 36 20.93 48.03 -19.03
N THR A 37 20.48 47.44 -20.16
CA THR A 37 20.27 48.19 -21.43
C THR A 37 19.29 47.45 -22.36
N GLU A 38 18.31 48.20 -22.83
CA GLU A 38 17.36 47.92 -23.90
C GLU A 38 18.09 47.75 -25.24
N ASN A 39 17.69 46.78 -26.09
CA ASN A 39 17.83 46.77 -27.55
C ASN A 39 17.20 45.50 -28.16
N THR A 40 16.01 45.64 -28.73
CA THR A 40 15.50 44.84 -29.87
C THR A 40 15.95 45.62 -31.13
N PRO A 41 16.34 45.03 -32.29
CA PRO A 41 15.73 43.85 -32.90
C PRO A 41 16.68 42.90 -33.69
N THR A 42 16.07 41.83 -34.21
CA THR A 42 16.34 41.15 -35.49
C THR A 42 16.86 39.72 -35.38
N SER A 43 16.03 38.85 -35.96
CA SER A 43 16.19 37.42 -36.20
C SER A 43 17.59 37.00 -36.61
N THR A 44 18.18 36.09 -35.83
CA THR A 44 19.19 35.16 -36.33
C THR A 44 18.76 33.76 -35.88
N SER A 45 18.52 32.90 -36.86
CA SER A 45 18.38 31.46 -36.70
C SER A 45 19.56 30.92 -35.88
N VAL A 46 19.29 30.46 -34.66
CA VAL A 46 20.18 29.57 -33.92
C VAL A 46 19.35 28.32 -33.61
N GLU A 47 19.51 27.35 -34.50
CA GLU A 47 19.27 25.95 -34.21
C GLU A 47 20.13 25.58 -33.00
N ASN A 48 19.50 25.44 -31.83
CA ASN A 48 20.08 24.68 -30.74
C ASN A 48 19.00 24.14 -29.81
N THR A 49 18.93 22.82 -29.83
CA THR A 49 18.48 21.95 -28.74
C THR A 49 17.04 22.21 -28.29
N SER A 50 16.12 21.49 -28.93
CA SER A 50 14.91 21.03 -28.26
C SER A 50 15.31 20.37 -26.93
N MET A 51 15.35 21.17 -25.85
CA MET A 51 15.06 20.65 -24.53
C MET A 51 13.65 20.08 -24.65
N SER A 52 13.57 18.77 -24.83
CA SER A 52 12.34 18.02 -24.62
C SER A 52 11.96 18.25 -23.16
N SER A 53 11.24 19.34 -22.91
CA SER A 53 10.47 19.48 -21.69
C SER A 53 9.50 18.31 -21.74
N THR A 54 9.81 17.24 -21.02
CA THR A 54 8.86 16.15 -20.83
C THR A 54 7.66 16.79 -20.17
N GLN A 55 6.64 17.08 -20.96
CA GLN A 55 5.47 17.79 -20.48
C GLN A 55 4.71 16.80 -19.62
N ASP A 56 4.50 17.14 -18.35
CA ASP A 56 3.69 16.31 -17.46
C ASP A 56 2.20 16.55 -17.74
N SER A 57 1.44 15.48 -17.71
CA SER A 57 -0.01 15.44 -17.84
C SER A 57 -0.63 15.05 -16.50
N THR A 58 -1.55 15.87 -15.99
CA THR A 58 -2.33 15.54 -14.79
C THR A 58 -3.61 14.80 -15.16
N LEU A 59 -3.79 13.64 -14.55
CA LEU A 59 -4.92 12.73 -14.75
C LEU A 59 -5.75 12.64 -13.47
N MET A 60 -7.07 12.55 -13.61
CA MET A 60 -7.93 12.13 -12.51
C MET A 60 -8.08 10.61 -12.53
N LEU A 61 -7.47 9.94 -11.56
CA LEU A 61 -7.60 8.50 -11.39
C LEU A 61 -8.86 8.17 -10.59
N LYS A 62 -9.52 7.08 -10.97
CA LYS A 62 -10.63 6.48 -10.23
C LYS A 62 -10.41 4.97 -10.16
N LEU A 63 -10.51 4.40 -8.96
CA LEU A 63 -10.53 2.94 -8.75
C LEU A 63 -11.89 2.55 -8.18
N ASN A 64 -12.57 1.64 -8.88
CA ASN A 64 -13.88 1.09 -8.51
C ASN A 64 -14.96 2.15 -8.17
N GLY A 65 -14.84 3.37 -8.70
CA GLY A 65 -15.68 4.52 -8.33
C GLY A 65 -15.60 4.95 -6.85
N THR A 66 -14.85 4.24 -6.02
CA THR A 66 -14.74 4.44 -4.56
C THR A 66 -13.53 5.28 -4.22
N PHE A 67 -12.39 5.03 -4.86
CA PHE A 67 -11.16 5.79 -4.62
C PHE A 67 -10.91 6.72 -5.80
N SER A 68 -10.45 7.93 -5.51
CA SER A 68 -10.09 8.89 -6.56
C SER A 68 -8.98 9.83 -6.14
N GLY A 69 -8.23 10.34 -7.12
CA GLY A 69 -7.16 11.30 -6.87
C GLY A 69 -6.50 11.77 -8.16
N GLN A 70 -5.74 12.86 -8.10
CA GLN A 70 -5.04 13.42 -9.25
C GLN A 70 -3.59 12.93 -9.31
N LEU A 71 -3.19 12.28 -10.40
CA LEU A 71 -1.82 11.83 -10.63
C LEU A 71 -1.20 12.63 -11.77
N SER A 72 0.05 13.08 -11.62
CA SER A 72 0.81 13.67 -12.74
C SER A 72 1.86 12.69 -13.24
N VAL A 73 1.86 12.42 -14.54
CA VAL A 73 2.78 11.50 -15.24
C VAL A 73 3.27 12.16 -16.53
N PRO A 74 4.36 11.68 -17.15
CA PRO A 74 4.78 12.15 -18.47
C PRO A 74 3.65 12.03 -19.48
N ALA A 75 3.49 13.03 -20.35
CA ALA A 75 2.42 13.03 -21.35
C ALA A 75 2.42 11.78 -22.26
N SER A 76 3.60 11.19 -22.49
CA SER A 76 3.75 9.93 -23.24
C SER A 76 3.03 8.73 -22.61
N LEU A 77 2.86 8.73 -21.29
CA LEU A 77 2.16 7.66 -20.55
C LEU A 77 0.69 7.98 -20.27
N ALA A 78 0.26 9.21 -20.50
CA ALA A 78 -0.99 9.73 -19.97
C ALA A 78 -2.22 8.91 -20.41
N GLU A 79 -2.24 8.48 -21.68
CA GLU A 79 -3.33 7.68 -22.24
C GLU A 79 -3.34 6.26 -21.67
N GLU A 80 -2.18 5.60 -21.68
CA GLU A 80 -2.06 4.21 -21.24
C GLU A 80 -2.32 4.08 -19.72
N VAL A 81 -1.82 5.02 -18.91
CA VAL A 81 -2.12 5.09 -17.48
C VAL A 81 -3.61 5.31 -17.24
N ARG A 82 -4.26 6.21 -17.99
CA ARG A 82 -5.70 6.42 -17.86
C ARG A 82 -6.47 5.16 -18.19
N GLU A 83 -6.16 4.55 -19.33
CA GLU A 83 -6.79 3.31 -19.78
C GLU A 83 -6.61 2.17 -18.77
N TYR A 84 -5.41 2.05 -18.20
CA TYR A 84 -5.08 1.07 -17.16
C TYR A 84 -6.04 1.19 -15.97
N PHE A 85 -6.20 2.40 -15.40
CA PHE A 85 -7.05 2.60 -14.23
C PHE A 85 -8.55 2.53 -14.55
N GLU A 86 -8.99 3.10 -15.68
CA GLU A 86 -10.41 3.12 -16.05
C GLU A 86 -10.95 1.74 -16.42
N LYS A 87 -10.13 0.88 -17.03
CA LYS A 87 -10.52 -0.47 -17.44
C LYS A 87 -10.13 -1.55 -16.43
N SER A 88 -9.44 -1.20 -15.35
CA SER A 88 -9.12 -2.15 -14.27
C SER A 88 -10.38 -2.67 -13.60
N ASN A 89 -10.52 -4.00 -13.56
CA ASN A 89 -11.58 -4.63 -12.78
C ASN A 89 -11.17 -4.62 -11.31
N THR A 90 -11.89 -3.84 -10.52
CA THR A 90 -11.55 -3.55 -9.13
C THR A 90 -12.72 -3.91 -8.23
N THR A 91 -12.45 -4.56 -7.11
CA THR A 91 -13.49 -5.02 -6.19
C THR A 91 -13.04 -4.77 -4.75
N LEU A 92 -13.82 -3.98 -4.02
CA LEU A 92 -13.59 -3.75 -2.59
C LEU A 92 -14.31 -4.84 -1.77
N TYR A 93 -13.56 -5.53 -0.93
CA TYR A 93 -14.07 -6.43 0.09
C TYR A 93 -13.97 -5.75 1.46
N SER A 94 -14.96 -6.00 2.30
CA SER A 94 -15.03 -5.48 3.66
C SER A 94 -15.43 -6.61 4.62
N PHE A 95 -14.62 -6.80 5.65
CA PHE A 95 -14.75 -7.85 6.66
C PHE A 95 -14.92 -7.18 8.02
N GLU A 96 -16.16 -7.15 8.51
CA GLU A 96 -16.47 -6.61 9.82
C GLU A 96 -16.43 -7.72 10.87
N VAL A 97 -15.70 -7.48 11.95
CA VAL A 97 -15.73 -8.32 13.14
C VAL A 97 -16.29 -7.52 14.30
N GLU A 98 -17.34 -8.04 14.91
CA GLU A 98 -17.94 -7.51 16.13
C GLU A 98 -17.59 -8.42 17.30
N VAL A 99 -16.89 -7.87 18.30
CA VAL A 99 -16.65 -8.56 19.56
C VAL A 99 -17.79 -8.21 20.52
N VAL A 100 -18.47 -9.24 21.02
CA VAL A 100 -19.63 -9.12 21.93
C VAL A 100 -19.30 -9.70 23.30
N ASN A 101 -20.02 -9.24 24.33
CA ASN A 101 -19.98 -9.89 25.65
C ASN A 101 -20.87 -11.15 25.69
N ASP A 102 -20.91 -11.84 26.84
CA ASP A 102 -21.68 -13.07 27.03
C ASP A 102 -23.18 -12.91 26.77
N ASN A 103 -23.70 -11.70 26.98
CA ASN A 103 -25.09 -11.33 26.75
C ASN A 103 -25.36 -10.90 25.30
N GLY A 104 -24.38 -11.04 24.40
CA GLY A 104 -24.49 -10.68 22.98
C GLY A 104 -24.50 -9.18 22.71
N LYS A 105 -24.17 -8.32 23.69
CA LYS A 105 -24.07 -6.87 23.45
C LYS A 105 -22.73 -6.54 22.79
N PRO A 106 -22.71 -5.73 21.72
CA PRO A 106 -21.47 -5.24 21.12
C PRO A 106 -20.59 -4.56 22.15
N GLN A 107 -19.29 -4.84 22.10
CA GLN A 107 -18.27 -4.19 22.92
C GLN A 107 -17.37 -3.35 22.04
N ALA A 108 -16.92 -3.91 20.92
CA ALA A 108 -16.12 -3.21 19.93
C ALA A 108 -16.27 -3.89 18.57
N SER A 109 -15.92 -3.17 17.49
CA SER A 109 -15.85 -3.74 16.16
C SER A 109 -14.68 -3.18 15.37
N ILE A 110 -14.26 -3.93 14.37
CA ILE A 110 -13.25 -3.53 13.39
C ILE A 110 -13.73 -3.94 12.00
N THR A 111 -13.47 -3.12 11.00
CA THR A 111 -13.67 -3.47 9.59
C THR A 111 -12.34 -3.47 8.88
N LEU A 112 -11.98 -4.62 8.31
CA LEU A 112 -10.80 -4.76 7.46
C LEU A 112 -11.24 -4.64 6.00
N TYR A 113 -10.54 -3.80 5.23
CA TYR A 113 -10.81 -3.62 3.81
C TYR A 113 -9.70 -4.24 2.97
N LEU A 114 -10.10 -4.86 1.86
CA LEU A 114 -9.19 -5.46 0.90
C LEU A 114 -9.65 -5.09 -0.51
N LEU A 115 -8.76 -4.51 -1.30
CA LEU A 115 -9.03 -4.18 -2.70
C LEU A 115 -8.41 -5.24 -3.60
N LYS A 116 -9.26 -5.95 -4.34
CA LYS A 116 -8.84 -6.78 -5.46
C LYS A 116 -8.72 -5.91 -6.70
N ILE A 117 -7.63 -6.10 -7.43
CA ILE A 117 -7.31 -5.37 -8.65
C ILE A 117 -6.87 -6.37 -9.70
N VAL A 118 -7.56 -6.36 -10.84
CA VAL A 118 -7.21 -7.13 -12.03
C VAL A 118 -7.00 -6.10 -13.14
N PRO A 119 -5.75 -5.80 -13.52
CA PRO A 119 -5.48 -4.83 -14.57
C PRO A 119 -5.98 -5.34 -15.93
N PRO A 120 -6.34 -4.41 -16.84
CA PRO A 120 -6.82 -4.77 -18.17
C PRO A 120 -5.71 -5.37 -19.05
N PHE A 121 -4.45 -5.04 -18.76
CA PHE A 121 -3.25 -5.51 -19.43
C PHE A 121 -2.03 -5.32 -18.53
N GLU A 122 -0.92 -6.00 -18.85
CA GLU A 122 0.38 -5.76 -18.23
C GLU A 122 1.10 -4.67 -19.03
N PRO A 123 1.42 -3.49 -18.44
CA PRO A 123 2.11 -2.43 -19.16
C PRO A 123 3.54 -2.86 -19.50
N LYS A 124 4.04 -2.39 -20.64
CA LYS A 124 5.41 -2.74 -21.10
C LYS A 124 6.46 -1.76 -20.61
N ASP A 125 6.08 -0.50 -20.48
CA ASP A 125 7.01 0.60 -20.32
C ASP A 125 7.02 1.16 -18.88
N PHE A 126 6.00 0.86 -18.08
CA PHE A 126 5.88 1.31 -16.69
C PHE A 126 5.35 0.21 -15.76
N GLU A 127 5.56 0.39 -14.46
CA GLU A 127 4.97 -0.46 -13.43
C GLU A 127 3.97 0.35 -12.58
N VAL A 128 2.94 -0.34 -12.09
CA VAL A 128 1.96 0.24 -11.17
C VAL A 128 2.11 -0.44 -9.81
N LEU A 129 2.42 0.35 -8.79
CA LEU A 129 2.47 -0.13 -7.42
C LEU A 129 1.30 0.45 -6.64
N ILE A 130 0.60 -0.38 -5.89
CA ILE A 130 -0.47 0.03 -4.99
C ILE A 130 -0.15 -0.49 -3.59
N ASN A 131 -0.07 0.42 -2.62
CA ASN A 131 0.46 0.15 -1.28
C ASN A 131 1.84 -0.54 -1.31
N GLY A 132 2.70 -0.08 -2.24
CA GLY A 132 4.05 -0.62 -2.43
C GLY A 132 4.11 -2.02 -3.05
N LYS A 133 2.96 -2.62 -3.42
CA LYS A 133 2.91 -3.90 -4.12
C LYS A 133 2.74 -3.69 -5.63
N PRO A 134 3.58 -4.31 -6.48
CA PRO A 134 3.34 -4.34 -7.92
C PRO A 134 1.98 -4.96 -8.22
N VAL A 135 1.21 -4.30 -9.08
CA VAL A 135 -0.07 -4.80 -9.58
C VAL A 135 0.20 -5.61 -10.83
N SER A 136 0.03 -6.93 -10.72
CA SER A 136 0.09 -7.85 -11.86
C SER A 136 -1.05 -8.87 -11.74
N ARG A 137 -1.63 -9.25 -12.88
CA ARG A 137 -2.72 -10.25 -13.02
C ARG A 137 -3.90 -10.09 -12.05
N GLU A 138 -3.82 -10.68 -10.87
CA GLU A 138 -4.79 -10.55 -9.80
C GLU A 138 -4.03 -10.20 -8.54
N THR A 139 -4.20 -8.98 -8.06
CA THR A 139 -3.49 -8.45 -6.90
C THR A 139 -4.49 -8.04 -5.82
N TYR A 140 -4.15 -8.36 -4.58
CA TYR A 140 -4.91 -8.00 -3.39
C TYR A 140 -4.09 -7.05 -2.52
N VAL A 141 -4.65 -5.88 -2.22
CA VAL A 141 -4.00 -4.86 -1.39
C VAL A 141 -4.89 -4.49 -0.20
N PRO A 142 -4.36 -4.47 1.04
CA PRO A 142 -5.11 -4.00 2.20
C PRO A 142 -5.43 -2.52 2.04
N VAL A 143 -6.58 -2.08 2.52
CA VAL A 143 -7.01 -0.68 2.45
C VAL A 143 -7.32 -0.16 3.84
N TYR A 144 -6.88 1.07 4.11
CA TYR A 144 -7.20 1.81 5.33
C TYR A 144 -8.06 3.03 4.93
N GLU A 145 -7.49 4.24 4.99
CA GLU A 145 -8.19 5.48 4.60
C GLU A 145 -7.75 5.99 3.22
N ASP A 146 -6.44 5.95 2.98
CA ASP A 146 -5.81 6.32 1.71
C ASP A 146 -5.15 5.10 1.06
N VAL A 147 -5.12 5.11 -0.27
CA VAL A 147 -4.46 4.10 -1.09
C VAL A 147 -3.31 4.76 -1.86
N PRO A 148 -2.08 4.68 -1.35
CA PRO A 148 -0.87 4.98 -2.09
C PRO A 148 -0.81 4.24 -3.43
N VAL A 149 -0.58 4.99 -4.50
CA VAL A 149 -0.35 4.53 -5.87
C VAL A 149 0.93 5.16 -6.37
N VAL A 150 1.79 4.37 -7.02
CA VAL A 150 3.01 4.85 -7.66
C VAL A 150 3.05 4.30 -9.07
N ILE A 151 3.33 5.17 -10.03
CA ILE A 151 3.74 4.75 -11.37
C ILE A 151 5.25 4.83 -11.44
N GLU A 152 5.91 3.73 -11.81
CA GLU A 152 7.35 3.68 -12.03
C GLU A 152 7.64 3.65 -13.53
N TYR A 153 8.39 4.64 -14.03
CA TYR A 153 8.72 4.76 -15.44
C TYR A 153 10.14 5.30 -15.62
N SER A 154 10.97 4.57 -16.37
CA SER A 154 12.37 4.95 -16.66
C SER A 154 13.19 5.31 -15.40
N GLY A 155 13.00 4.55 -14.31
CA GLY A 155 13.67 4.77 -13.03
C GLY A 155 13.15 5.97 -12.21
N LYS A 156 12.05 6.61 -12.63
CA LYS A 156 11.37 7.68 -11.88
C LYS A 156 10.05 7.20 -11.31
N GLN A 157 9.71 7.68 -10.12
CA GLN A 157 8.45 7.42 -9.43
C GLN A 157 7.51 8.62 -9.54
N TYR A 158 6.24 8.34 -9.83
CA TYR A 158 5.15 9.31 -9.85
C TYR A 158 4.11 8.90 -8.79
N PRO A 159 4.29 9.32 -7.52
CA PRO A 159 3.44 8.91 -6.42
C PRO A 159 2.16 9.73 -6.34
N ARG A 160 1.09 9.09 -5.88
CA ARG A 160 -0.17 9.73 -5.50
C ARG A 160 -0.89 8.95 -4.41
N GLN A 161 -1.63 9.65 -3.55
CA GLN A 161 -2.60 9.03 -2.66
C GLN A 161 -4.00 9.15 -3.27
N LEU A 162 -4.69 8.02 -3.40
CA LEU A 162 -6.10 7.96 -3.75
C LEU A 162 -6.91 7.93 -2.47
N THR A 163 -7.83 8.88 -2.32
CA THR A 163 -8.66 8.99 -1.14
C THR A 163 -9.96 8.23 -1.36
N ALA A 164 -10.37 7.47 -0.33
CA ALA A 164 -11.59 6.70 -0.35
C ALA A 164 -12.82 7.59 -0.11
N LYS A 165 -13.85 7.41 -0.93
CA LYS A 165 -15.23 7.83 -0.65
C LYS A 165 -16.09 6.58 -0.51
N VAL A 166 -15.76 5.74 0.48
CA VAL A 166 -16.46 4.47 0.72
C VAL A 166 -17.92 4.75 1.04
N LYS A 167 -18.82 4.33 0.14
CA LYS A 167 -20.28 4.43 0.33
C LYS A 167 -20.93 3.11 0.72
N GLU A 168 -20.17 2.01 0.82
CA GLU A 168 -20.75 0.66 0.91
C GLU A 168 -20.73 0.02 2.30
N LYS A 169 -21.78 -0.79 2.53
CA LYS A 169 -22.00 -1.64 3.70
C LYS A 169 -21.07 -2.86 3.67
N SER A 170 -20.70 -3.35 4.85
CA SER A 170 -19.85 -4.54 5.05
C SER A 170 -20.33 -5.74 4.21
N ARG A 171 -19.44 -6.36 3.43
CA ARG A 171 -19.75 -7.56 2.63
C ARG A 171 -19.85 -8.82 3.49
N ALA A 172 -19.06 -8.89 4.55
CA ALA A 172 -19.10 -9.99 5.49
C ALA A 172 -19.06 -9.47 6.93
N ARG A 173 -19.89 -10.05 7.79
CA ARG A 173 -19.97 -9.71 9.22
C ARG A 173 -19.78 -10.97 10.05
N PHE A 174 -18.86 -10.92 11.00
CA PHE A 174 -18.55 -12.00 11.92
C PHE A 174 -18.72 -11.50 13.35
N THR A 175 -19.20 -12.38 14.22
CA THR A 175 -19.36 -12.07 15.64
C THR A 175 -18.54 -13.05 16.45
N ALA A 176 -17.73 -12.53 17.38
CA ALA A 176 -16.93 -13.32 18.29
C ALA A 176 -17.26 -12.94 19.74
N LYS A 177 -17.39 -13.93 20.63
CA LYS A 177 -17.58 -13.68 22.06
C LYS A 177 -16.23 -13.40 22.70
N LYS A 178 -16.13 -12.28 23.44
CA LYS A 178 -14.93 -11.89 24.19
C LYS A 178 -14.46 -13.01 25.12
N SER A 179 -15.39 -13.59 25.88
CA SER A 179 -15.14 -14.67 26.84
C SER A 179 -14.61 -15.95 26.20
N GLU A 180 -14.95 -16.23 24.94
CA GLU A 180 -14.40 -17.37 24.21
C GLU A 180 -13.00 -17.06 23.69
N LEU A 181 -12.79 -15.88 23.09
CA LEU A 181 -11.47 -15.46 22.62
C LEU A 181 -10.43 -15.43 23.76
N ASP A 182 -10.80 -14.89 24.92
CA ASP A 182 -9.90 -14.72 26.07
C ASP A 182 -9.41 -16.05 26.68
N LYS A 183 -10.01 -17.19 26.33
CA LYS A 183 -9.56 -18.52 26.77
C LYS A 183 -8.34 -19.04 26.01
N HIS A 184 -7.96 -18.38 24.91
CA HIS A 184 -6.97 -18.88 23.96
C HIS A 184 -5.79 -17.93 23.74
N PRO A 185 -5.12 -17.42 24.80
CA PRO A 185 -4.02 -16.48 24.65
C PRO A 185 -2.87 -17.10 23.84
N GLY A 186 -2.34 -16.33 22.88
CA GLY A 186 -1.29 -16.75 21.95
C GLY A 186 -1.77 -17.64 20.80
N GLU A 187 -3.05 -17.98 20.73
CA GLU A 187 -3.59 -18.84 19.66
C GLU A 187 -4.23 -18.02 18.54
N THR A 188 -4.37 -18.65 17.37
CA THR A 188 -5.07 -18.10 16.21
C THR A 188 -6.32 -18.92 15.93
N ILE A 189 -7.48 -18.31 16.13
CA ILE A 189 -8.80 -18.93 15.98
C ILE A 189 -9.38 -18.55 14.63
N LYS A 190 -9.94 -19.51 13.90
CA LYS A 190 -10.69 -19.24 12.66
C LYS A 190 -12.11 -18.81 12.99
N LEU A 191 -12.48 -17.59 12.61
CA LEU A 191 -13.83 -17.05 12.77
C LEU A 191 -14.77 -17.51 11.64
N GLY A 192 -14.24 -17.68 10.43
CA GLY A 192 -15.03 -18.18 9.31
C GLY A 192 -14.32 -18.10 7.96
N THR A 193 -15.07 -18.41 6.90
CA THR A 193 -14.62 -18.29 5.50
C THR A 193 -15.70 -17.60 4.68
N VAL A 194 -15.32 -16.68 3.81
CA VAL A 194 -16.24 -16.03 2.85
C VAL A 194 -15.53 -15.83 1.52
N GLU A 195 -16.15 -16.27 0.43
CA GLU A 195 -15.65 -16.10 -0.96
C GLU A 195 -14.21 -16.61 -1.22
N GLY A 196 -13.72 -17.52 -0.37
CA GLY A 196 -12.36 -18.07 -0.42
C GLY A 196 -11.34 -17.32 0.46
N PHE A 197 -11.77 -16.33 1.22
CA PHE A 197 -10.98 -15.68 2.27
C PHE A 197 -11.28 -16.31 3.63
N ALA A 198 -10.25 -16.59 4.41
CA ALA A 198 -10.40 -17.01 5.81
C ALA A 198 -10.20 -15.80 6.72
N LEU A 199 -11.11 -15.61 7.68
CA LEU A 199 -10.96 -14.60 8.72
C LEU A 199 -10.54 -15.28 10.02
N LEU A 200 -9.43 -14.80 10.59
CA LEU A 200 -8.82 -15.33 11.79
C LEU A 200 -8.73 -14.24 12.87
N ALA A 201 -8.74 -14.64 14.14
CA ALA A 201 -8.43 -13.82 15.28
C ALA A 201 -7.21 -14.42 15.99
N HIS A 202 -6.10 -13.70 16.02
CA HIS A 202 -4.99 -13.99 16.90
C HIS A 202 -5.21 -13.29 18.24
N VAL A 203 -5.20 -14.04 19.34
CA VAL A 203 -5.42 -13.50 20.69
C VAL A 203 -4.06 -13.13 21.26
N ASN A 204 -3.73 -11.84 21.26
CA ASN A 204 -2.45 -11.37 21.81
C ASN A 204 -2.47 -11.53 23.34
N ASP A 205 -3.55 -11.03 23.97
CA ASP A 205 -3.83 -11.10 25.40
C ASP A 205 -5.36 -11.02 25.61
N ALA A 206 -5.83 -11.18 26.85
CA ALA A 206 -7.24 -10.99 27.17
C ALA A 206 -7.69 -9.56 26.80
N GLY A 207 -8.71 -9.44 25.95
CA GLY A 207 -9.19 -8.16 25.42
C GLY A 207 -8.29 -7.53 24.35
N ASN A 208 -7.23 -8.19 23.86
CA ASN A 208 -6.35 -7.66 22.82
C ASN A 208 -6.23 -8.66 21.67
N TYR A 209 -6.77 -8.31 20.51
CA TYR A 209 -6.90 -9.22 19.36
C TYR A 209 -6.33 -8.60 18.09
N THR A 210 -5.69 -9.43 17.28
CA THR A 210 -5.29 -9.09 15.91
C THR A 210 -6.13 -9.91 14.94
N PHE A 211 -6.92 -9.25 14.12
CA PHE A 211 -7.72 -9.91 13.08
C PHE A 211 -6.93 -9.99 11.79
N ILE A 212 -7.04 -11.12 11.09
CA ILE A 212 -6.23 -11.44 9.92
C ILE A 212 -7.13 -11.99 8.82
N VAL A 213 -7.09 -11.39 7.64
CA VAL A 213 -7.70 -11.92 6.42
C VAL A 213 -6.63 -12.69 5.65
N LYS A 214 -6.87 -13.97 5.41
CA LYS A 214 -6.01 -14.82 4.58
C LYS A 214 -6.63 -15.16 3.24
N GLY A 215 -5.80 -15.17 2.20
CA GLY A 215 -6.15 -15.62 0.85
C GLY A 215 -6.24 -17.14 0.73
N ARG A 216 -6.61 -17.63 -0.46
CA ARG A 216 -6.83 -19.06 -0.73
C ARG A 216 -5.57 -19.91 -0.60
N ASN A 217 -4.41 -19.33 -0.84
CA ASN A 217 -3.10 -19.98 -0.71
C ASN A 217 -2.48 -19.79 0.70
N GLY A 218 -3.23 -19.19 1.64
CA GLY A 218 -2.77 -18.97 3.03
C GLY A 218 -1.94 -17.70 3.25
N GLU A 219 -1.75 -16.87 2.22
CA GLU A 219 -1.11 -15.56 2.34
C GLU A 219 -1.90 -14.61 3.26
N GLU A 220 -1.20 -13.73 3.97
CA GLU A 220 -1.84 -12.66 4.72
C GLU A 220 -2.13 -11.47 3.81
N LEU A 221 -3.41 -11.07 3.74
CA LEU A 221 -3.89 -10.04 2.82
C LEU A 221 -4.22 -8.72 3.54
N ALA A 222 -4.76 -8.80 4.75
CA ALA A 222 -5.05 -7.64 5.59
C ALA A 222 -5.01 -8.02 7.07
N THR A 223 -4.64 -7.07 7.92
CA THR A 223 -4.63 -7.23 9.38
C THR A 223 -5.10 -5.96 10.07
N GLY A 224 -5.63 -6.10 11.29
CA GLY A 224 -5.94 -4.96 12.15
C GLY A 224 -6.15 -5.38 13.60
N GLY A 225 -5.67 -4.53 14.52
CA GLY A 225 -5.76 -4.74 15.96
C GLY A 225 -7.04 -4.15 16.56
N LEU A 226 -7.58 -4.81 17.58
CA LEU A 226 -8.72 -4.35 18.36
C LEU A 226 -8.47 -4.60 19.84
N VAL A 227 -8.62 -3.55 20.64
CA VAL A 227 -8.57 -3.63 22.11
C VAL A 227 -9.98 -3.46 22.65
N VAL A 228 -10.39 -4.37 23.53
CA VAL A 228 -11.72 -4.47 24.12
C VAL A 228 -11.60 -4.46 25.63
N GLY A 229 -12.17 -3.43 26.26
CA GLY A 229 -12.21 -3.25 27.71
C GLY A 229 -13.16 -4.20 28.44
#